data_AF-A0A849RIU5-F1
#
_entry.id   AF-A0A849RIU5-F1
#
_cell.length_a   1.000
_cell.length_b   1.000
_cell.length_c   1.000
_cell.angle_alpha   90.00
_cell.angle_beta   90.00
_cell.angle_gamma   90.00
#
_symmetry.space_group_name_H-M   'P 1'
#
loop_
_entity.id
_entity.type
_entity.pdbx_description
1 polymer ?
#
loop_
_entity_poly.entity_id
_entity_poly.type
_entity_poly.pdbx_seq_one_letter_code
_entity_poly.pdbx_strand_id
1 'polypeptide(L)'
;MSRAHSLILLLFLMAGLQFFLAETASAQLMQESTATTEQSCSFGMGKGEPSHSCTVPFPPGCRVAQAPGSSKPWTTISTGGRLLCRFDEKQTDWKTKITGACNRCQSGHCSAQFSVRYDCSPQQ
;
A
#
# COMPACT_ATOMS: atom_id res chain seq x y z
N MET A 1 27.70 -56.90 -6.47
CA MET A 1 27.96 -55.45 -6.47
C MET A 1 27.29 -54.67 -7.62
N SER A 2 26.35 -55.26 -8.38
CA SER A 2 25.74 -54.60 -9.56
C SER A 2 24.41 -53.85 -9.27
N ARG A 3 23.59 -54.34 -8.31
CA ARG A 3 22.28 -53.75 -7.99
C ARG A 3 22.36 -52.35 -7.34
N ALA A 4 23.36 -52.10 -6.52
CA ALA A 4 23.52 -50.82 -5.82
C ALA A 4 23.93 -49.68 -6.76
N HIS A 5 24.75 -49.95 -7.77
CA HIS A 5 25.19 -48.95 -8.74
C HIS A 5 24.05 -48.53 -9.69
N SER A 6 23.18 -49.48 -10.07
CA SER A 6 22.00 -49.20 -10.88
C SER A 6 20.96 -48.33 -10.16
N LEU A 7 20.78 -48.52 -8.85
CA LEU A 7 19.92 -47.67 -8.02
C LEU A 7 20.48 -46.24 -7.86
N ILE A 8 21.79 -46.10 -7.71
CA ILE A 8 22.45 -44.78 -7.59
C ILE A 8 22.30 -43.98 -8.89
N LEU A 9 22.51 -44.61 -10.05
CA LEU A 9 22.34 -43.95 -11.36
C LEU A 9 20.90 -43.47 -11.60
N LEU A 10 19.90 -44.26 -11.20
CA LEU A 10 18.48 -43.89 -11.28
C LEU A 10 18.14 -42.67 -10.39
N LEU A 11 18.71 -42.60 -9.19
CA LEU A 11 18.52 -41.46 -8.29
C LEU A 11 19.13 -40.16 -8.85
N PHE A 12 20.30 -40.24 -9.51
CA PHE A 12 20.92 -39.07 -10.14
C PHE A 12 20.13 -38.55 -11.36
N LEU A 13 19.53 -39.44 -12.17
CA LEU A 13 18.71 -39.06 -13.31
C LEU A 13 17.40 -38.38 -12.88
N MET A 14 16.76 -38.87 -11.81
CA MET A 14 15.55 -38.26 -11.26
C MET A 14 15.81 -36.87 -10.66
N ALA A 15 16.95 -36.69 -9.97
CA ALA A 15 17.32 -35.39 -9.41
C ALA A 15 17.63 -34.34 -10.50
N GLY A 16 18.27 -34.76 -11.61
CA GLY A 16 18.54 -33.87 -12.74
C GLY A 16 17.28 -33.35 -13.44
N LEU A 17 16.23 -34.19 -13.53
CA LEU A 17 14.97 -33.81 -14.17
C LEU A 17 14.16 -32.78 -13.35
N GLN A 18 14.29 -32.79 -12.02
CA GLN A 18 13.64 -31.81 -11.13
C GLN A 18 14.24 -30.41 -11.26
N PHE A 19 15.53 -30.30 -11.62
CA PHE A 19 16.19 -29.01 -11.81
C PHE A 19 15.72 -28.27 -13.07
N PHE A 20 15.39 -28.98 -14.16
CA PHE A 20 14.93 -28.37 -15.41
C PHE A 20 13.49 -27.84 -15.38
N LEU A 21 12.63 -28.34 -14.46
CA LEU A 21 11.24 -27.89 -14.33
C LEU A 21 11.07 -26.65 -13.44
N ALA A 22 12.09 -26.28 -12.66
CA ALA A 22 12.03 -25.14 -11.75
C ALA A 22 12.23 -23.77 -12.45
N GLU A 23 12.62 -23.76 -13.73
CA GLU A 23 12.90 -22.53 -14.49
C GLU A 23 11.67 -22.02 -15.25
N THR A 24 10.51 -22.05 -14.61
CA THR A 24 9.33 -21.26 -15.00
C THR A 24 8.76 -20.53 -13.78
N ALA A 25 9.64 -20.07 -12.89
CA ALA A 25 9.29 -19.01 -11.95
C ALA A 25 9.11 -17.72 -12.75
N SER A 26 7.90 -17.52 -13.28
CA SER A 26 7.45 -16.24 -13.78
C SER A 26 7.56 -15.22 -12.65
N ALA A 27 8.67 -14.48 -12.63
CA ALA A 27 8.77 -13.25 -11.87
C ALA A 27 7.60 -12.39 -12.34
N GLN A 28 6.57 -12.32 -11.51
CA GLN A 28 5.38 -11.54 -11.77
C GLN A 28 5.86 -10.13 -12.05
N LEU A 29 5.65 -9.66 -13.28
CA LEU A 29 5.95 -8.31 -13.71
C LEU A 29 5.14 -7.40 -12.80
N MET A 30 5.77 -6.96 -11.69
CA MET A 30 5.19 -6.01 -10.77
C MET A 30 4.88 -4.81 -11.63
N GLN A 31 3.59 -4.53 -11.81
CA GLN A 31 3.16 -3.38 -12.57
C GLN A 31 3.76 -2.15 -11.89
N GLU A 32 4.81 -1.59 -12.50
CA GLU A 32 5.61 -0.50 -11.96
C GLU A 32 4.65 0.61 -11.56
N SER A 33 4.56 0.85 -10.26
CA SER A 33 3.64 1.82 -9.70
C SER A 33 4.13 3.22 -10.03
N THR A 34 3.35 4.01 -10.78
CA THR A 34 3.76 5.38 -11.17
C THR A 34 3.72 6.40 -10.02
N ALA A 35 3.37 5.95 -8.81
CA ALA A 35 3.41 6.78 -7.61
C ALA A 35 4.85 7.13 -7.23
N THR A 36 5.23 8.40 -7.43
CA THR A 36 6.60 8.89 -7.17
C THR A 36 6.72 9.68 -5.87
N THR A 37 5.61 10.14 -5.29
CA THR A 37 5.62 10.98 -4.08
C THR A 37 4.52 10.58 -3.11
N GLU A 38 4.79 10.61 -1.81
CA GLU A 38 3.77 10.43 -0.75
C GLU A 38 3.69 11.70 0.10
N GLN A 39 2.47 12.18 0.37
CA GLN A 39 2.21 13.26 1.31
C GLN A 39 1.29 12.77 2.42
N SER A 40 1.38 13.40 3.59
CA SER A 40 0.54 13.04 4.72
C SER A 40 0.14 14.22 5.59
N CYS A 41 -0.94 14.06 6.33
CA CYS A 41 -1.30 14.90 7.47
C CYS A 41 -1.60 14.02 8.68
N SER A 42 -1.26 14.49 9.88
CA SER A 42 -1.48 13.75 11.11
C SER A 42 -1.89 14.67 12.25
N PHE A 43 -2.58 14.09 13.24
CA PHE A 43 -2.96 14.78 14.46
C PHE A 43 -3.18 13.78 15.61
N GLY A 44 -3.10 14.29 16.83
CA GLY A 44 -3.45 13.58 18.06
C GLY A 44 -4.76 14.12 18.64
N MET A 45 -5.44 13.32 19.44
CA MET A 45 -6.67 13.71 20.14
C MET A 45 -6.67 13.19 21.57
N GLY A 46 -7.24 13.97 22.48
CA GLY A 46 -7.55 13.55 23.85
C GLY A 46 -8.91 12.85 23.96
N LYS A 47 -9.12 12.12 25.06
CA LYS A 47 -10.42 11.48 25.35
C LYS A 47 -11.57 12.49 25.29
N GLY A 48 -12.59 12.18 24.49
CA GLY A 48 -13.82 12.99 24.38
C GLY A 48 -13.70 14.21 23.45
N GLU A 49 -12.49 14.51 22.95
CA GLU A 49 -12.29 15.56 21.96
C GLU A 49 -13.20 15.33 20.74
N PRO A 50 -13.88 16.39 20.23
CA PRO A 50 -14.82 16.26 19.11
C PRO A 50 -14.11 15.84 17.81
N SER A 51 -14.87 15.65 16.74
CA SER A 51 -14.32 15.29 15.44
C SER A 51 -13.22 16.26 14.99
N HIS A 52 -12.13 15.71 14.47
CA HIS A 52 -10.99 16.47 13.96
C HIS A 52 -10.72 16.09 12.50
N SER A 53 -10.25 17.05 11.70
CA SER A 53 -9.92 16.85 10.30
C SER A 53 -8.60 17.50 9.93
N CYS A 54 -7.89 16.94 8.96
CA CYS A 54 -6.69 17.56 8.37
C CYS A 54 -6.74 17.47 6.84
N THR A 55 -6.08 18.43 6.19
CA THR A 55 -5.90 18.43 4.74
C THR A 55 -4.52 17.83 4.42
N VAL A 56 -4.48 16.81 3.58
CA VAL A 56 -3.21 16.27 3.07
C VAL A 56 -2.65 17.25 2.04
N PRO A 57 -1.38 17.67 2.14
CA PRO A 57 -0.78 18.56 1.15
C PRO A 57 -0.88 17.99 -0.26
N PHE A 58 -1.29 18.83 -1.21
CA PHE A 58 -1.41 18.47 -2.62
C PHE A 58 -0.26 19.13 -3.39
N PRO A 59 0.77 18.38 -3.84
CA PRO A 59 1.89 18.99 -4.54
C PRO A 59 1.47 19.51 -5.93
N PRO A 60 1.97 20.69 -6.36
CA PRO A 60 1.60 21.27 -7.64
C PRO A 60 2.09 20.40 -8.80
N GLY A 61 1.28 20.31 -9.86
CA GLY A 61 1.60 19.52 -11.06
C GLY A 61 1.39 18.01 -10.93
N CYS A 62 1.11 17.52 -9.72
CA CYS A 62 0.88 16.10 -9.48
C CYS A 62 -0.59 15.71 -9.63
N ARG A 63 -0.84 14.40 -9.73
CA ARG A 63 -2.18 13.80 -9.67
C ARG A 63 -2.18 12.71 -8.60
N VAL A 64 -3.33 12.45 -7.99
CA VAL A 64 -3.44 11.32 -7.06
C VAL A 64 -3.23 10.03 -7.82
N ALA A 65 -2.28 9.21 -7.37
CA ALA A 65 -1.98 7.92 -7.98
C ALA A 65 -3.11 6.93 -7.68
N GLN A 66 -3.26 5.92 -8.55
CA GLN A 66 -4.19 4.83 -8.34
C GLN A 66 -3.51 3.67 -7.60
N ALA A 67 -4.25 3.00 -6.71
CA ALA A 67 -3.74 1.81 -6.04
C ALA A 67 -3.52 0.69 -7.08
N PRO A 68 -2.44 -0.12 -6.97
CA PRO A 68 -2.14 -1.16 -7.96
C PRO A 68 -3.31 -2.12 -8.14
N GLY A 69 -3.69 -2.38 -9.40
CA GLY A 69 -4.82 -3.26 -9.72
C GLY A 69 -6.20 -2.68 -9.40
N SER A 70 -6.32 -1.38 -9.12
CA SER A 70 -7.58 -0.70 -8.80
C SER A 70 -7.70 0.65 -9.49
N SER A 71 -8.93 1.13 -9.69
CA SER A 71 -9.20 2.51 -10.07
C SER A 71 -9.31 3.46 -8.87
N LYS A 72 -9.16 2.94 -7.65
CA LYS A 72 -9.28 3.72 -6.41
C LYS A 72 -8.02 4.55 -6.15
N PRO A 73 -8.15 5.74 -5.52
CA PRO A 73 -7.02 6.51 -5.04
C PRO A 73 -6.09 5.69 -4.15
N TRP A 74 -4.79 5.84 -4.34
CA TRP A 74 -3.79 5.20 -3.50
C TRP A 74 -3.63 5.98 -2.20
N THR A 75 -4.30 5.47 -1.17
CA THR A 75 -4.38 6.13 0.12
C THR A 75 -4.20 5.14 1.25
N THR A 76 -3.71 5.64 2.38
CA THR A 76 -3.53 4.88 3.62
C THR A 76 -4.05 5.70 4.78
N ILE A 77 -4.72 5.04 5.73
CA ILE A 77 -5.14 5.64 7.00
C ILE A 77 -4.53 4.81 8.12
N SER A 78 -3.73 5.47 8.96
CA SER A 78 -3.12 4.87 10.15
C SER A 78 -3.75 5.49 11.39
N THR A 79 -4.18 4.67 12.34
CA THR A 79 -4.88 5.13 13.55
C THR A 79 -4.29 4.50 14.81
N GLY A 80 -4.21 5.27 15.88
CA GLY A 80 -3.90 4.79 17.24
C GLY A 80 -5.05 5.06 18.20
N GLY A 81 -5.35 4.10 19.09
CA GLY A 81 -6.45 4.21 20.05
C GLY A 81 -7.82 3.85 19.47
N ARG A 82 -8.90 4.28 20.16
CA ARG A 82 -10.29 4.05 19.75
C ARG A 82 -10.86 5.30 19.07
N LEU A 83 -10.68 5.37 17.76
CA LEU A 83 -11.33 6.35 16.87
C LEU A 83 -11.64 5.72 15.51
N LEU A 84 -12.55 6.34 14.76
CA LEU A 84 -12.88 5.96 13.39
C LEU A 84 -12.54 7.12 12.46
N CYS A 85 -11.73 6.83 11.45
CA CYS A 85 -11.22 7.79 10.48
C CYS A 85 -11.56 7.38 9.05
N ARG A 86 -11.76 8.38 8.19
CA ARG A 86 -12.00 8.21 6.75
C ARG A 86 -11.61 9.46 5.98
N PHE A 87 -11.40 9.34 4.68
CA PHE A 87 -11.42 10.51 3.81
C PHE A 87 -12.85 11.05 3.74
N ASP A 88 -13.02 12.35 3.94
CA ASP A 88 -14.33 13.01 3.87
C ASP A 88 -14.69 13.22 2.40
N GLU A 89 -15.60 12.39 1.88
CA GLU A 89 -16.05 12.44 0.48
C GLU A 89 -16.70 13.77 0.10
N LYS A 90 -17.27 14.51 1.07
CA LYS A 90 -17.90 15.81 0.79
C LYS A 90 -16.89 16.94 0.69
N GLN A 91 -15.77 16.82 1.39
CA GLN A 91 -14.72 17.84 1.42
C GLN A 91 -13.47 17.48 0.60
N THR A 92 -13.42 16.26 0.07
CA THR A 92 -12.34 15.78 -0.77
C THR A 92 -12.68 15.97 -2.24
N ASP A 93 -11.87 16.77 -2.92
CA ASP A 93 -11.72 16.75 -4.37
C ASP A 93 -10.38 16.09 -4.68
N TRP A 94 -10.43 14.89 -5.26
CA TRP A 94 -9.26 14.08 -5.62
C TRP A 94 -8.29 14.75 -6.60
N LYS A 95 -8.63 15.92 -7.14
CA LYS A 95 -7.77 16.71 -8.03
C LYS A 95 -7.11 17.91 -7.35
N THR A 96 -7.62 18.38 -6.22
CA THR A 96 -7.21 19.68 -5.66
C THR A 96 -7.08 19.71 -4.14
N LYS A 97 -7.89 18.93 -3.40
CA LYS A 97 -7.94 19.00 -1.94
C LYS A 97 -8.34 17.66 -1.35
N ILE A 98 -7.48 17.07 -0.54
CA ILE A 98 -7.77 15.80 0.14
C ILE A 98 -7.95 16.03 1.63
N THR A 99 -9.11 15.66 2.17
CA THR A 99 -9.43 15.89 3.58
C THR A 99 -9.66 14.57 4.30
N GLY A 100 -8.82 14.28 5.30
CA GLY A 100 -9.03 13.21 6.25
C GLY A 100 -9.82 13.70 7.46
N ALA A 101 -10.76 12.91 7.96
CA ALA A 101 -11.56 13.25 9.13
C ALA A 101 -11.76 12.04 10.05
N CYS A 102 -11.75 12.31 11.35
CA CYS A 102 -12.01 11.31 12.38
C CYS A 102 -13.16 11.75 13.28
N ASN A 103 -13.86 10.77 13.85
CA ASN A 103 -14.87 11.02 14.87
C ASN A 103 -14.25 11.32 16.24
N ARG A 104 -15.09 11.47 17.26
CA ARG A 104 -14.66 11.67 18.65
C ARG A 104 -13.77 10.54 19.14
N CYS A 105 -12.67 10.89 19.82
CA CYS A 105 -11.78 9.93 20.46
C CYS A 105 -12.41 9.29 21.70
N GLN A 106 -12.33 7.95 21.81
CA GLN A 106 -12.93 7.16 22.89
C GLN A 106 -11.91 6.58 23.87
N SER A 107 -10.62 6.63 23.57
CA SER A 107 -9.52 6.23 24.47
C SER A 107 -8.86 7.44 25.14
N GLY A 108 -7.95 7.20 26.10
CA GLY A 108 -7.19 8.28 26.76
C GLY A 108 -6.45 9.18 25.76
N HIS A 109 -5.85 8.54 24.76
CA HIS A 109 -5.20 9.20 23.63
C HIS A 109 -5.64 8.51 22.33
N CYS A 110 -5.82 9.28 21.28
CA CYS A 110 -5.97 8.79 19.91
C CYS A 110 -4.99 9.51 18.99
N SER A 111 -4.68 8.90 17.86
CA SER A 111 -3.92 9.53 16.78
C SER A 111 -4.43 9.08 15.43
N ALA A 112 -4.25 9.93 14.42
CA ALA A 112 -4.55 9.62 13.04
C ALA A 112 -3.47 10.17 12.12
N GLN A 113 -3.19 9.43 11.05
CA GLN A 113 -2.42 9.90 9.92
C GLN A 113 -3.11 9.45 8.64
N PHE A 114 -3.25 10.38 7.71
CA PHE A 114 -3.76 10.15 6.37
C PHE A 114 -2.61 10.35 5.39
N SER A 115 -2.30 9.32 4.59
CA SER A 115 -1.30 9.39 3.53
C SER A 115 -1.95 9.23 2.16
N VAL A 116 -1.48 10.00 1.19
CA VAL A 116 -1.90 9.94 -0.22
C VAL A 116 -0.64 9.85 -1.07
N ARG A 117 -0.66 8.92 -2.03
CA ARG A 117 0.40 8.83 -3.03
C ARG A 117 0.02 9.57 -4.30
N TYR A 118 0.99 10.24 -4.88
CA TYR A 118 0.86 11.08 -6.04
C TYR A 118 1.77 10.59 -7.16
N ASP A 119 1.27 10.68 -8.38
CA ASP A 119 2.06 10.63 -9.60
C ASP A 119 2.40 12.07 -9.99
N CYS A 120 3.67 12.40 -9.82
CA CYS A 120 4.25 13.71 -10.16
C CYS A 120 5.07 13.65 -11.44
N SER A 121 4.96 12.58 -12.22
CA SER A 121 5.68 12.44 -13.48
C SER A 121 5.25 13.56 -14.43
N PRO A 122 6.19 14.15 -15.21
CA PRO A 122 5.84 15.15 -16.21
C PRO A 122 4.78 14.59 -17.15
N GLN A 123 3.69 15.34 -17.35
CA GLN A 123 2.71 14.97 -18.36
C GLN A 123 3.38 15.17 -19.73
N GLN A 124 3.63 14.07 -20.44
CA GLN A 124 4.10 14.08 -21.82
C GLN A 124 3.04 14.65 -22.77
#